data_AF-K1TED2-F1
#
_entry.id   AF-K1TED2-F1
#
_cell.length_a   1.000
_cell.length_b   1.000
_cell.length_c   1.000
_cell.angle_alpha   90.00
_cell.angle_beta   90.00
_cell.angle_gamma   90.00
#
_symmetry.space_group_name_H-M   'P 1'
#
loop_
_entity.id
_entity.type
_entity.pdbx_description
1 polymer ?
#
loop_
_entity_poly.entity_id
_entity_poly.type
_entity_poly.pdbx_seq_one_letter_code
_entity_poly.pdbx_strand_id
1 'polypeptide(L)'
;MGQILGKVLALDYDTGEEERMPHVLSMDREAREYFFSWWNRKVERINRIEDDAQVESREMKHPAQVARLALLMQVLRYAIDESHLQSVDTASVKAAIRLNGYFEDSYRRIRSFVAEDMCEDPP
;
A
#
# COMPACT_ATOMS: atom_id res chain seq x y z
N MET A 1 11.22 -3.45 -21.50
CA MET A 1 10.08 -2.70 -20.92
C MET A 1 8.73 -3.13 -21.48
N GLY A 2 8.55 -3.25 -22.80
CA GLY A 2 7.23 -3.55 -23.42
C GLY A 2 6.59 -4.90 -23.06
N GLN A 3 7.37 -5.94 -22.73
CA GLN A 3 6.82 -7.27 -22.37
C GLN A 3 6.10 -7.32 -21.02
N ILE A 4 6.50 -6.49 -20.05
CA ILE A 4 5.89 -6.46 -18.71
C ILE A 4 4.47 -5.88 -18.82
N LEU A 5 4.34 -4.75 -19.52
CA LEU A 5 3.04 -4.12 -19.74
C LEU A 5 2.11 -5.06 -20.53
N GLY A 6 2.64 -5.78 -21.52
CA GLY A 6 1.90 -6.79 -22.26
C GLY A 6 1.35 -7.92 -21.38
N LYS A 7 2.16 -8.46 -20.46
CA LYS A 7 1.72 -9.50 -19.52
C LYS A 7 0.68 -8.99 -18.51
N VAL A 8 0.82 -7.75 -18.01
CA VAL A 8 -0.17 -7.15 -17.10
C VAL A 8 -1.50 -6.87 -17.81
N LEU A 9 -1.44 -6.38 -19.05
CA LEU A 9 -2.64 -6.12 -19.85
C LEU A 9 -3.31 -7.40 -20.35
N ALA A 10 -2.55 -8.49 -20.50
CA ALA A 10 -3.04 -9.82 -20.88
C ALA A 10 -3.55 -10.64 -19.69
N LEU A 11 -3.60 -10.06 -18.49
CA LEU A 11 -4.34 -10.67 -17.39
C LEU A 11 -5.79 -10.86 -17.84
N ASP A 12 -6.34 -12.02 -17.51
CA ASP A 12 -7.68 -12.46 -17.94
C ASP A 12 -8.74 -11.61 -17.23
N TYR A 13 -8.89 -10.37 -17.69
CA TYR A 13 -10.01 -9.51 -17.38
C TYR A 13 -11.11 -9.96 -18.32
N ASP A 14 -12.15 -10.60 -17.78
CA ASP A 14 -13.27 -11.05 -18.59
C ASP A 14 -13.86 -9.87 -19.39
N THR A 15 -13.61 -9.86 -20.69
CA THR A 15 -14.00 -8.77 -21.62
C THR A 15 -15.42 -8.97 -22.18
N GLY A 16 -16.16 -9.97 -21.70
CA GLY A 16 -17.53 -10.27 -22.13
C GLY A 16 -18.60 -9.29 -21.62
N GLU A 17 -19.81 -9.40 -22.20
CA GLU A 17 -20.99 -8.56 -21.90
C GLU A 17 -21.75 -8.96 -20.60
N GLU A 18 -21.40 -10.07 -19.94
CA GLU A 18 -22.01 -10.47 -18.65
C GLU A 18 -21.30 -9.84 -17.44
N GLU A 19 -21.99 -9.76 -16.30
CA GLU A 19 -21.54 -9.09 -15.08
C GLU A 19 -20.11 -9.49 -14.68
N ARG A 20 -19.17 -8.56 -14.88
CA ARG A 20 -17.74 -8.72 -14.59
C ARG A 20 -17.52 -9.18 -13.16
N MET A 21 -17.20 -10.46 -12.95
CA MET A 21 -16.76 -10.95 -11.64
C MET A 21 -15.26 -10.66 -11.48
N PRO A 22 -14.85 -9.74 -10.60
CA PRO A 22 -13.44 -9.48 -10.37
C PRO A 22 -12.77 -10.72 -9.77
N HIS A 23 -11.60 -11.10 -10.30
CA HIS A 23 -10.80 -12.15 -9.69
C HIS A 23 -10.25 -11.66 -8.34
N VAL A 24 -10.81 -12.18 -7.23
CA VAL A 24 -10.44 -11.75 -5.89
C VAL A 24 -9.20 -12.51 -5.42
N LEU A 25 -8.08 -11.81 -5.37
CA LEU A 25 -6.83 -12.31 -4.80
C LEU A 25 -6.78 -12.08 -3.29
N SER A 26 -6.80 -13.17 -2.53
CA SER A 26 -6.57 -13.14 -1.08
C SER A 26 -5.09 -13.13 -0.75
N MET A 27 -4.72 -12.57 0.40
CA MET A 27 -3.39 -12.80 0.98
C MET A 27 -3.26 -14.25 1.45
N ASP A 28 -2.09 -14.85 1.22
CA ASP A 28 -1.73 -16.12 1.84
C ASP A 28 -1.66 -15.97 3.38
N ARG A 29 -1.50 -17.09 4.08
CA ARG A 29 -1.51 -17.11 5.55
C ARG A 29 -0.40 -16.24 6.15
N GLU A 30 0.83 -16.38 5.67
CA GLU A 30 1.99 -15.66 6.21
C GLU A 30 1.91 -14.17 5.89
N ALA A 31 1.52 -13.84 4.65
CA ALA A 31 1.32 -12.47 4.18
C ALA A 31 0.26 -11.75 5.01
N ARG A 32 -0.84 -12.45 5.31
CA ARG A 32 -1.94 -11.94 6.15
C ARG A 32 -1.50 -11.72 7.59
N GLU A 33 -0.81 -12.69 8.20
CA GLU A 33 -0.25 -12.57 9.55
C GLU A 33 0.71 -11.37 9.65
N TYR A 34 1.59 -11.21 8.66
CA TYR A 34 2.53 -10.08 8.60
C TYR A 34 1.81 -8.74 8.44
N PHE A 35 0.81 -8.66 7.56
CA PHE A 35 0.01 -7.47 7.33
C PHE A 35 -0.71 -7.01 8.60
N PHE A 36 -1.41 -7.93 9.30
CA PHE A 36 -2.10 -7.59 10.53
C PHE A 36 -1.15 -7.27 11.68
N SER A 37 -0.01 -7.96 11.79
CA SER A 37 1.02 -7.61 12.78
C SER A 37 1.55 -6.19 12.58
N TRP A 38 1.78 -5.78 11.32
CA TRP A 38 2.15 -4.41 11.01
C TRP A 38 1.03 -3.41 11.35
N TRP A 39 -0.22 -3.70 10.97
CA TRP A 39 -1.34 -2.81 11.24
C TRP A 39 -1.63 -2.66 12.74
N ASN A 40 -1.61 -3.76 13.50
CA ASN A 40 -1.84 -3.76 14.95
C ASN A 40 -0.79 -2.91 15.67
N ARG A 41 0.49 -3.03 15.31
CA ARG A 41 1.55 -2.14 15.86
C ARG A 41 1.28 -0.67 15.57
N LYS A 42 0.70 -0.37 14.40
CA LYS A 42 0.34 1.01 14.03
C LYS A 42 -0.85 1.52 14.86
N VAL A 43 -1.88 0.70 15.01
CA VAL A 43 -3.05 0.99 15.85
C VAL A 43 -2.65 1.19 17.31
N GLU A 44 -1.82 0.30 17.87
CA GLU A 44 -1.32 0.42 19.23
C GLU A 44 -0.58 1.74 19.46
N ARG A 45 0.19 2.21 18.48
CA ARG A 45 0.87 3.50 18.56
C ARG A 45 -0.12 4.67 18.53
N ILE A 46 -1.13 4.60 17.67
CA ILE A 46 -2.16 5.64 17.59
C ILE A 46 -2.98 5.70 18.88
N ASN A 47 -3.35 4.54 19.44
CA ASN A 47 -4.11 4.45 20.68
C ASN A 47 -3.34 4.93 21.93
N ARG A 48 -2.02 5.14 21.84
CA ARG A 48 -1.21 5.76 22.92
C ARG A 48 -1.25 7.28 22.89
N ILE A 49 -1.83 7.89 21.87
CA ILE A 49 -2.00 9.34 21.80
C ILE A 49 -3.16 9.69 22.75
N GLU A 50 -2.85 10.45 23.81
CA GLU A 50 -3.86 10.84 24.82
C GLU A 50 -4.79 11.94 24.31
N ASP A 51 -4.28 12.83 23.45
CA ASP A 51 -5.04 13.91 22.84
C ASP A 51 -5.55 13.51 21.45
N ASP A 52 -6.84 13.20 21.34
CA ASP A 52 -7.50 12.82 20.09
C ASP A 52 -7.30 13.86 18.97
N ALA A 53 -7.09 15.15 19.29
CA ALA A 53 -6.81 16.18 18.30
C ALA A 53 -5.46 16.00 17.60
N GLN A 54 -4.53 15.26 18.21
CA GLN A 54 -3.21 14.93 17.65
C GLN A 54 -3.25 13.64 16.80
N VAL A 55 -4.39 12.93 16.77
CA VAL A 55 -4.54 11.72 15.96
C VAL A 55 -4.71 12.10 14.50
N GLU A 56 -3.75 11.71 13.67
CA GLU A 56 -3.85 11.89 12.23
C GLU A 56 -4.80 10.86 11.61
N SER A 57 -6.06 11.26 11.37
CA SER A 57 -7.12 10.40 10.79
C SER A 57 -6.74 9.71 9.47
N ARG A 58 -5.81 10.30 8.71
CA ARG A 58 -5.26 9.69 7.49
C ARG A 58 -4.59 8.35 7.76
N GLU A 59 -4.00 8.16 8.94
CA GLU A 59 -3.30 6.91 9.26
C GLU A 59 -4.25 5.69 9.26
N MET A 60 -5.54 5.91 9.48
CA MET A 60 -6.59 4.88 9.43
C MET A 60 -6.88 4.35 8.03
N LYS A 61 -6.47 5.07 6.98
CA LYS A 61 -6.65 4.65 5.58
C LYS A 61 -5.50 3.76 5.08
N HIS A 62 -4.39 3.72 5.81
CA HIS A 62 -3.22 2.94 5.43
C HIS A 62 -3.46 1.44 5.19
N PRO A 63 -4.25 0.70 5.98
CA PRO A 63 -4.41 -0.74 5.73
C PRO A 63 -5.03 -0.99 4.34
N ALA A 64 -6.06 -0.21 3.98
CA ALA A 64 -6.69 -0.33 2.67
C ALA A 64 -5.75 0.12 1.51
N GLN A 65 -4.87 1.10 1.75
CA GLN A 65 -3.89 1.54 0.75
C GLN A 65 -2.76 0.53 0.58
N VAL A 66 -2.20 0.02 1.67
CA VAL A 66 -1.15 -0.99 1.66
C VAL A 66 -1.64 -2.30 1.06
N ALA A 67 -2.88 -2.72 1.31
CA ALA A 67 -3.46 -3.89 0.66
C ALA A 67 -3.51 -3.74 -0.87
N ARG A 68 -3.90 -2.56 -1.37
CA ARG A 68 -3.89 -2.25 -2.82
C ARG A 68 -2.47 -2.23 -3.39
N LEU A 69 -1.53 -1.61 -2.68
CA LEU A 69 -0.12 -1.63 -3.07
C LEU A 69 0.44 -3.06 -3.10
N ALA A 70 0.06 -3.92 -2.16
CA ALA A 70 0.50 -5.31 -2.11
C ALA A 70 -0.02 -6.10 -3.31
N LEU A 71 -1.28 -5.88 -3.71
CA LEU A 71 -1.83 -6.45 -4.93
C LEU A 71 -1.07 -5.98 -6.18
N LEU A 72 -0.78 -4.67 -6.28
CA LEU A 72 0.02 -4.13 -7.38
C LEU A 72 1.42 -4.74 -7.43
N MET A 73 2.09 -4.87 -6.28
CA MET A 73 3.41 -5.53 -6.19
C MET A 73 3.34 -7.00 -6.61
N GLN A 74 2.28 -7.72 -6.23
CA GLN A 74 2.07 -9.11 -6.64
C GLN A 74 1.94 -9.24 -8.16
N VAL A 75 1.12 -8.38 -8.77
CA VAL A 75 0.89 -8.37 -10.23
C VAL A 75 2.17 -8.00 -10.98
N LEU A 76 2.91 -6.99 -10.52
CA LEU A 76 4.17 -6.57 -11.14
C LEU A 76 5.23 -7.67 -11.07
N ARG A 77 5.36 -8.34 -9.92
CA ARG A 77 6.27 -9.48 -9.75
C ARG A 77 5.87 -10.67 -10.62
N TYR A 78 4.58 -10.92 -10.76
CA TYR A 78 4.09 -11.97 -11.66
C TYR A 78 4.47 -11.67 -13.11
N ALA A 79 4.31 -10.42 -13.55
CA ALA A 79 4.64 -10.01 -14.91
C ALA A 79 6.13 -10.16 -15.27
N ILE A 80 7.02 -10.27 -14.27
CA ILE A 80 8.45 -10.55 -14.44
C ILE A 80 8.84 -11.97 -14.00
N ASP A 81 7.87 -12.87 -13.86
CA ASP A 81 8.05 -14.28 -13.50
C ASP A 81 8.70 -14.51 -12.11
N GLU A 82 8.59 -13.52 -11.21
CA GLU A 82 9.08 -13.59 -9.83
C GLU A 82 8.01 -14.02 -8.81
N SER A 83 6.75 -14.19 -9.24
CA SER A 83 5.65 -14.61 -8.38
C SER A 83 4.53 -15.30 -9.17
N HIS A 84 3.37 -15.48 -8.54
CA HIS A 84 2.18 -16.14 -9.08
C HIS A 84 0.92 -15.27 -8.86
N LEU A 85 -0.21 -15.67 -9.46
CA LEU A 85 -1.50 -14.98 -9.36
C LEU A 85 -2.59 -15.81 -8.66
N GLN A 86 -2.20 -16.58 -7.64
CA GLN A 86 -3.19 -17.35 -6.84
C GLN A 86 -3.46 -16.68 -5.50
N SER A 87 -2.47 -15.96 -4.97
CA SER A 87 -2.57 -15.19 -3.74
C SER A 87 -1.54 -14.06 -3.72
N VAL A 88 -1.76 -13.08 -2.84
CA VAL A 88 -0.75 -12.08 -2.49
C VAL A 88 0.20 -12.68 -1.46
N ASP A 89 1.49 -12.71 -1.80
CA ASP A 89 2.53 -13.30 -0.95
C ASP A 89 3.19 -12.29 0.01
N THR A 90 3.96 -12.82 0.95
CA THR A 90 4.64 -12.03 1.99
C THR A 90 5.63 -11.02 1.41
N ALA A 91 6.30 -11.33 0.29
CA ALA A 91 7.27 -10.43 -0.33
C ALA A 91 6.58 -9.19 -0.91
N SER A 92 5.42 -9.39 -1.56
CA SER A 92 4.59 -8.30 -2.09
C SER A 92 4.02 -7.42 -0.97
N VAL A 93 3.58 -8.01 0.15
CA VAL A 93 3.13 -7.26 1.34
C VAL A 93 4.27 -6.44 1.96
N LYS A 94 5.47 -7.03 2.13
CA LYS A 94 6.65 -6.33 2.66
C LYS A 94 7.05 -5.16 1.78
N ALA A 95 7.06 -5.34 0.46
CA ALA A 95 7.36 -4.28 -0.50
C ALA A 95 6.35 -3.14 -0.41
N ALA A 96 5.05 -3.45 -0.31
CA ALA A 96 3.99 -2.45 -0.17
C ALA A 96 4.08 -1.65 1.14
N ILE A 97 4.35 -2.31 2.27
CA ILE A 97 4.55 -1.64 3.56
C ILE A 97 5.74 -0.69 3.49
N ARG A 98 6.87 -1.14 2.90
CA ARG A 98 8.07 -0.30 2.74
C ARG A 98 7.79 0.93 1.88
N LEU A 99 7.06 0.75 0.78
CA LEU A 99 6.68 1.86 -0.11
C LEU A 99 5.74 2.85 0.59
N ASN A 100 4.76 2.38 1.37
CA ASN A 100 3.91 3.25 2.18
C ASN A 100 4.72 4.01 3.23
N GLY A 101 5.71 3.37 3.86
CA GLY A 101 6.63 4.04 4.78
C GLY A 101 7.40 5.17 4.09
N TYR A 102 7.94 4.91 2.90
CA TYR A 102 8.61 5.93 2.10
C TYR A 102 7.71 7.12 1.74
N PHE A 103 6.45 6.88 1.36
CA PHE A 103 5.50 7.96 1.09
C PHE A 103 5.18 8.79 2.35
N GLU A 104 5.01 8.14 3.49
CA GLU A 104 4.79 8.84 4.76
C GLU A 104 5.99 9.70 5.17
N ASP A 105 7.20 9.16 5.06
CA ASP A 105 8.41 9.93 5.36
C ASP A 105 8.62 11.10 4.37
N SER A 106 8.26 10.88 3.11
CA SER A 106 8.29 11.96 2.10
C SER A 106 7.26 13.04 2.41
N TYR A 107 6.04 12.66 2.81
CA TYR A 107 5.03 13.62 3.25
C TYR A 107 5.51 14.44 4.44
N ARG A 108 6.09 13.80 5.47
CA ARG A 108 6.62 14.51 6.64
C ARG A 108 7.71 15.53 6.27
N ARG A 109 8.64 15.15 5.39
CA ARG A 109 9.69 16.05 4.89
C ARG A 109 9.15 17.24 4.13
N ILE A 110 8.16 17.01 3.25
CA ILE A 110 7.54 18.11 2.49
C ILE A 110 6.77 19.02 3.45
N ARG A 111 6.02 18.47 4.40
CA ARG A 111 5.28 19.24 5.39
C ARG A 111 6.20 20.07 6.29
N SER A 112 7.34 19.52 6.73
CA SER A 112 8.31 20.28 7.52
C SER A 112 8.90 21.43 6.71
N PHE A 113 9.29 21.17 5.45
CA PHE A 113 9.81 22.21 4.56
C PHE A 113 8.80 23.35 4.34
N VAL A 114 7.54 23.02 4.04
CA VAL A 114 6.49 24.02 3.84
C VAL A 114 6.18 24.79 5.13
N ALA A 115 6.26 24.15 6.29
CA ALA A 115 6.07 24.84 7.56
C ALA A 115 7.24 25.77 7.92
N GLU A 116 8.47 25.41 7.52
CA GLU A 116 9.68 26.23 7.70
C GLU A 116 9.67 27.46 6.77
N ASP A 117 9.24 27.30 5.50
CA ASP A 117 9.17 28.38 4.49
C ASP A 117 8.10 29.45 4.83
N MET A 118 7.05 29.06 5.54
CA MET A 118 5.98 29.97 5.99
C MET A 118 6.32 30.71 7.30
N CYS A 119 7.46 30.40 7.94
CA CYS A 119 7.94 31.02 9.17
C CYS A 119 9.05 32.07 8.92
N GLU A 120 9.39 32.42 7.67
CA GLU A 120 10.15 33.64 7.39
C GLU A 120 9.24 34.86 7.63
N ASP A 121 9.50 35.59 8.72
CA ASP A 121 8.80 36.84 9.05
C ASP A 121 8.85 37.84 7.87
N PRO A 122 7.74 38.54 7.56
CA PRO A 122 7.78 39.58 6.54
C PRO A 122 8.68 40.75 6.98
N PRO A 123 9.31 41.46 6.02
CA PRO A 123 10.27 42.54 6.27
C PRO A 123 9.67 43.77 6.98
#